data_AF-A0A9X0CG61-F1
#
_entry.id   AF-A0A9X0CG61-F1
#
_cell.length_a   1.000
_cell.length_b   1.000
_cell.length_c   1.000
_cell.angle_alpha   90.00
_cell.angle_beta   90.00
_cell.angle_gamma   90.00
#
_symmetry.space_group_name_H-M   'P 1'
#
loop_
_entity.id
_entity.type
_entity.pdbx_description
1 polymer ?
#
loop_
_entity_poly.entity_id
_entity_poly.type
_entity_poly.pdbx_seq_one_letter_code
_entity_poly.pdbx_strand_id
1 'polypeptide(L)'
;MGPSGPEALMPNCSYICEGEKTWLQCKQYETIKVNRAFWGREENEFCPEAPIGLVTDKVCETDTDNTFKKVESQCRNNQACEIVASNTFFDDPTCKNTFKYLKLCYECIPDEVHTTDVLLDQGKRRKRGTRLEDVLRKRREKSRDKLLSDLWKHPYHGTVV
;
A
#
# COMPACT_ATOMS: atom_id res chain seq x y z
N MET A 1 -14.62 29.10 23.62
CA MET A 1 -14.88 27.82 22.91
C MET A 1 -13.92 27.83 21.73
N GLY A 2 -12.83 27.06 21.82
CA GLY A 2 -11.82 27.02 20.76
C GLY A 2 -12.35 26.30 19.52
N PRO A 3 -11.82 26.56 18.33
CA PRO A 3 -12.18 25.78 17.14
C PRO A 3 -11.78 24.33 17.35
N SER A 4 -12.65 23.41 16.92
CA SER A 4 -12.31 22.00 16.75
C SER A 4 -11.02 21.94 15.93
N GLY A 5 -9.99 21.29 16.47
CA GLY A 5 -8.72 21.11 15.77
C GLY A 5 -8.95 20.53 14.38
N PRO A 6 -8.00 20.69 13.44
CA PRO A 6 -8.13 20.06 12.13
C PRO A 6 -8.32 18.56 12.34
N GLU A 7 -9.54 18.09 12.05
CA GLU A 7 -9.89 16.69 11.86
C GLU A 7 -8.70 16.04 11.17
N ALA A 8 -8.09 15.05 11.81
CA ALA A 8 -6.93 14.37 11.26
C ALA A 8 -7.26 13.97 9.80
N LEU A 9 -6.66 14.69 8.85
CA LEU A 9 -6.83 14.46 7.43
C LEU A 9 -6.43 13.01 7.17
N MET A 10 -7.41 12.12 7.11
CA MET A 10 -7.27 10.81 6.46
C MET A 10 -7.60 11.06 5.00
N PRO A 11 -6.62 11.22 4.12
CA PRO A 11 -6.93 11.41 2.72
C PRO A 11 -7.33 10.04 2.16
N ASN A 12 -8.56 9.99 1.64
CA ASN A 12 -9.10 9.01 0.70
C ASN A 12 -9.87 7.83 1.32
N CYS A 13 -10.95 8.13 2.03
CA CYS A 13 -12.06 7.18 2.16
C CYS A 13 -12.87 7.16 0.85
N SER A 14 -13.39 6.00 0.47
CA SER A 14 -14.38 5.85 -0.60
C SER A 14 -15.77 5.60 -0.02
N TYR A 15 -16.80 6.07 -0.72
CA TYR A 15 -18.20 5.88 -0.35
C TYR A 15 -18.89 5.03 -1.42
N ILE A 16 -19.53 3.94 -1.01
CA ILE A 16 -20.16 2.96 -1.89
C ILE A 16 -21.62 2.80 -1.46
N CYS A 17 -22.56 3.02 -2.37
CA CYS A 17 -23.98 2.98 -2.02
C CYS A 17 -24.48 1.56 -1.81
N GLU A 18 -25.54 1.40 -1.00
CA GLU A 18 -26.17 0.10 -0.79
C GLU A 18 -26.63 -0.53 -2.12
N GLY A 19 -26.19 -1.76 -2.36
CA GLY A 19 -26.42 -2.51 -3.61
C GLY A 19 -25.23 -2.46 -4.59
N GLU A 20 -24.28 -1.55 -4.40
CA GLU A 20 -23.10 -1.44 -5.26
C GLU A 20 -21.95 -2.35 -4.82
N LYS A 21 -20.95 -2.46 -5.70
CA LYS A 21 -19.70 -3.18 -5.46
C LYS A 21 -18.51 -2.27 -5.70
N THR A 22 -17.41 -2.52 -5.01
CA THR A 22 -16.14 -1.84 -5.24
C THR A 22 -14.99 -2.82 -5.34
N TRP A 23 -14.00 -2.46 -6.14
CA TRP A 23 -12.77 -3.21 -6.34
C TRP A 23 -11.59 -2.41 -5.78
N LEU A 24 -10.95 -2.93 -4.75
CA LEU A 24 -9.72 -2.38 -4.20
C LEU A 24 -8.52 -3.03 -4.89
N GLN A 25 -7.49 -2.24 -5.19
CA GLN A 25 -6.31 -2.73 -5.88
C GLN A 25 -5.07 -1.94 -5.46
N CYS A 26 -4.09 -2.65 -4.91
CA CYS A 26 -2.74 -2.16 -4.65
C CYS A 26 -1.77 -2.55 -5.78
N LYS A 27 -0.61 -1.90 -5.80
CA LYS A 27 0.45 -2.21 -6.77
C LYS A 27 1.10 -3.54 -6.43
N GLN A 28 1.96 -4.02 -7.34
CA GLN A 28 2.75 -5.22 -7.07
C GLN A 28 3.58 -5.05 -5.81
N TYR A 29 3.63 -6.10 -4.98
CA TYR A 29 4.33 -6.13 -3.68
C TYR A 29 3.73 -5.23 -2.59
N GLU A 30 2.48 -4.80 -2.76
CA GLU A 30 1.70 -4.11 -1.74
C GLU A 30 0.43 -4.91 -1.43
N THR A 31 -0.02 -4.84 -0.18
CA THR A 31 -1.28 -5.44 0.29
C THR A 31 -2.20 -4.37 0.85
N ILE A 32 -3.50 -4.64 0.79
CA ILE A 32 -4.53 -3.75 1.33
C ILE A 32 -4.53 -3.85 2.86
N LYS A 33 -4.43 -2.68 3.51
CA LYS A 33 -4.69 -2.51 4.93
C LYS A 33 -5.91 -1.62 5.13
N VAL A 34 -6.93 -2.18 5.76
CA VAL A 34 -8.16 -1.46 6.11
C VAL A 34 -7.88 -0.62 7.35
N ASN A 35 -8.13 0.69 7.27
CA ASN A 35 -7.91 1.62 8.38
C ASN A 35 -9.22 1.91 9.13
N ARG A 36 -10.31 2.12 8.39
CA ARG A 36 -11.66 2.33 8.94
C ARG A 36 -12.69 1.82 7.95
N ALA A 37 -13.79 1.28 8.48
CA ALA A 37 -14.96 0.93 7.71
C ALA A 37 -16.22 1.29 8.51
N PHE A 38 -17.22 1.84 7.83
CA PHE A 38 -18.53 2.18 8.40
C PHE A 38 -19.63 1.76 7.44
N TRP A 39 -20.70 1.16 7.96
CA TRP A 39 -21.87 0.75 7.22
C TRP A 39 -23.10 1.38 7.88
N GLY A 40 -23.81 2.23 7.15
CA GLY A 40 -24.90 3.03 7.71
C GLY A 40 -25.17 4.28 6.90
N ARG A 41 -25.72 5.29 7.56
CA ARG A 41 -25.88 6.65 7.06
C ARG A 41 -25.69 7.64 8.19
N GLU A 42 -24.69 8.49 8.06
CA GLU A 42 -24.42 9.62 8.96
C GLU A 42 -24.67 10.98 8.29
N GLU A 43 -24.54 11.04 6.95
CA GLU A 43 -24.60 12.26 6.15
C GLU A 43 -25.51 12.08 4.91
N ASN A 44 -26.11 13.18 4.44
CA ASN A 44 -27.00 13.17 3.27
C ASN A 44 -26.26 13.46 1.94
N GLU A 45 -24.99 13.88 2.02
CA GLU A 45 -24.18 14.20 0.84
C GLU A 45 -23.84 12.94 0.03
N PHE A 46 -23.61 11.81 0.72
CA PHE A 46 -23.26 10.55 0.08
C PHE A 46 -24.52 9.71 -0.21
N CYS A 47 -24.58 9.16 -1.43
CA CYS A 47 -25.70 8.34 -1.89
C CYS A 47 -27.08 9.02 -1.68
N PRO A 48 -27.31 10.22 -2.27
CA PRO A 48 -28.52 11.01 -2.01
C PRO A 48 -29.78 10.43 -2.68
N GLU A 49 -29.63 9.67 -3.76
CA GLU A 49 -30.72 9.09 -4.53
C GLU A 49 -31.07 7.69 -4.02
N ALA A 50 -32.03 7.61 -3.09
CA ALA A 50 -32.50 6.33 -2.59
C ALA A 50 -33.43 5.60 -3.57
N PRO A 51 -33.32 4.26 -3.68
CA PRO A 51 -34.35 3.43 -4.30
C PRO A 51 -35.71 3.58 -3.62
N ILE A 52 -36.77 3.26 -4.36
CA ILE A 52 -38.15 3.28 -3.86
C ILE A 52 -38.27 2.42 -2.60
N GLY A 53 -38.79 3.00 -1.52
CA GLY A 53 -39.04 2.31 -0.24
C GLY A 53 -37.95 2.50 0.81
N LEU A 54 -36.85 3.20 0.49
CA LEU A 54 -35.81 3.57 1.45
C LEU A 54 -35.77 5.09 1.66
N VAL A 55 -35.32 5.51 2.84
CA VAL A 55 -35.16 6.93 3.18
C VAL A 55 -33.69 7.33 3.36
N THR A 56 -33.36 8.58 3.07
CA THR A 56 -32.02 9.17 3.27
C THR A 56 -31.97 10.18 4.41
N ASP A 57 -33.10 10.65 4.94
CA ASP A 57 -33.16 11.68 5.99
C ASP A 57 -32.93 11.14 7.41
N LYS A 58 -32.80 9.83 7.56
CA LYS A 58 -32.61 9.15 8.84
C LYS A 58 -31.17 8.68 9.01
N VAL A 59 -30.51 9.21 10.04
CA VAL A 59 -29.22 8.69 10.52
C VAL A 59 -29.40 7.28 11.06
N CYS A 60 -28.48 6.41 10.67
CA CYS A 60 -28.38 5.03 11.09
C CYS A 60 -26.90 4.64 11.18
N GLU A 61 -26.53 3.97 12.25
CA GLU A 61 -25.25 3.28 12.36
C GLU A 61 -25.50 1.81 12.68
N THR A 62 -24.74 0.94 12.03
CA THR A 62 -24.78 -0.51 12.28
C THR A 62 -23.59 -0.91 13.17
N ASP A 63 -23.42 -2.20 13.46
CA ASP A 63 -22.27 -2.68 14.23
C ASP A 63 -20.94 -2.35 13.50
N THR A 64 -20.24 -1.33 13.99
CA THR A 64 -18.99 -0.82 13.39
C THR A 64 -17.83 -1.78 13.54
N ASP A 65 -17.75 -2.52 14.65
CA ASP A 65 -16.73 -3.55 14.87
C ASP A 65 -16.91 -4.70 13.88
N ASN A 66 -18.16 -5.16 13.70
CA ASN A 66 -18.47 -6.19 12.72
C ASN A 66 -18.21 -5.70 11.29
N THR A 67 -18.60 -4.47 10.97
CA THR A 67 -18.34 -3.85 9.67
C THR A 67 -16.85 -3.85 9.34
N PHE A 68 -16.01 -3.39 10.27
CA PHE A 68 -14.56 -3.40 10.11
C PHE A 68 -14.03 -4.83 9.92
N LYS A 69 -14.42 -5.77 10.78
CA LYS A 69 -13.99 -7.17 10.69
C LYS A 69 -14.37 -7.83 9.38
N LYS A 70 -15.58 -7.58 8.85
CA LYS A 70 -16.02 -8.11 7.56
C LYS A 70 -15.14 -7.62 6.43
N VAL A 71 -14.90 -6.31 6.35
CA VAL A 71 -14.06 -5.73 5.29
C VAL A 71 -12.59 -6.14 5.45
N GLU A 72 -12.05 -6.11 6.66
CA GLU A 72 -10.70 -6.57 6.95
C GLU A 72 -10.53 -8.04 6.57
N SER A 73 -11.45 -8.93 6.96
CA SER A 73 -11.36 -10.35 6.65
C SER A 73 -11.38 -10.64 5.14
N GLN A 74 -12.12 -9.84 4.37
CA GLN A 74 -12.23 -9.96 2.92
C GLN A 74 -10.97 -9.48 2.19
N CYS A 75 -10.27 -8.47 2.72
CA CYS A 75 -9.24 -7.73 1.99
C CYS A 75 -7.83 -7.82 2.57
N ARG A 76 -7.67 -8.15 3.84
CA ARG A 76 -6.36 -8.15 4.52
C ARG A 76 -5.39 -9.10 3.82
N ASN A 77 -4.16 -8.64 3.64
CA ASN A 77 -3.06 -9.36 2.99
C ASN A 77 -3.32 -9.73 1.52
N ASN A 78 -4.36 -9.18 0.90
CA ASN A 78 -4.61 -9.33 -0.52
C ASN A 78 -4.14 -8.07 -1.27
N GLN A 79 -3.58 -8.25 -2.46
CA GLN A 79 -3.27 -7.13 -3.36
C GLN A 79 -4.55 -6.53 -3.96
N ALA A 80 -5.61 -7.34 -4.10
CA ALA A 80 -6.89 -6.95 -4.67
C ALA A 80 -8.04 -7.61 -3.91
N CYS A 81 -9.16 -6.92 -3.75
CA CYS A 81 -10.38 -7.51 -3.21
C CYS A 81 -11.64 -6.83 -3.77
N GLU A 82 -12.71 -7.61 -3.92
CA GLU A 82 -14.06 -7.09 -4.17
C GLU A 82 -14.84 -7.03 -2.86
N ILE A 83 -15.56 -5.92 -2.66
CA ILE A 83 -16.50 -5.75 -1.55
C ILE A 83 -17.86 -5.40 -2.12
N VAL A 84 -18.90 -6.02 -1.57
CA VAL A 84 -20.30 -5.72 -1.91
C VAL A 84 -20.95 -4.97 -0.75
N ALA A 85 -21.40 -3.74 -1.01
CA ALA A 85 -22.08 -2.91 -0.02
C ALA A 85 -23.52 -3.38 0.17
N SER A 86 -23.74 -4.34 1.07
CA SER A 86 -25.07 -4.95 1.26
C SER A 86 -25.31 -5.43 2.68
N ASN A 87 -26.58 -5.46 3.10
CA ASN A 87 -26.99 -5.98 4.41
C ASN A 87 -26.54 -7.43 4.60
N THR A 88 -26.54 -8.23 3.52
CA THR A 88 -26.10 -9.63 3.57
C THR A 88 -24.59 -9.76 3.81
N PHE A 89 -23.77 -8.91 3.21
CA PHE A 89 -22.32 -8.96 3.46
C PHE A 89 -21.99 -8.59 4.91
N PHE A 90 -22.64 -7.56 5.44
CA PHE A 90 -22.43 -7.05 6.78
C PHE A 90 -23.23 -7.76 7.88
N ASP A 91 -24.02 -8.79 7.54
CA ASP A 91 -24.96 -9.45 8.47
C ASP A 91 -25.84 -8.46 9.25
N ASP A 92 -26.25 -7.35 8.62
CA ASP A 92 -26.94 -6.25 9.29
C ASP A 92 -28.42 -6.59 9.57
N PRO A 93 -28.83 -6.74 10.85
CA PRO A 93 -30.22 -6.96 11.19
C PRO A 93 -31.00 -5.64 11.37
N THR A 94 -30.31 -4.50 11.32
CA THR A 94 -30.83 -3.16 11.65
C THR A 94 -31.03 -2.31 10.39
N CYS A 95 -31.58 -1.10 10.57
CA CYS A 95 -31.61 -0.06 9.52
C CYS A 95 -32.16 -0.46 8.14
N LYS A 96 -33.12 -1.39 8.11
CA LYS A 96 -33.69 -1.97 6.88
C LYS A 96 -34.43 -0.98 5.99
N ASN A 97 -34.88 0.16 6.54
CA ASN A 97 -35.64 1.17 5.82
C ASN A 97 -34.80 2.41 5.49
N THR A 98 -33.52 2.43 5.84
CA THR A 98 -32.60 3.52 5.53
C THR A 98 -31.70 3.09 4.38
N PHE A 99 -31.54 3.94 3.37
CA PHE A 99 -30.60 3.69 2.28
C PHE A 99 -29.18 3.94 2.78
N LYS A 100 -28.34 2.91 2.89
CA LYS A 100 -27.03 3.03 3.52
C LYS A 100 -25.91 3.25 2.50
N TYR A 101 -24.72 3.52 3.02
CA TYR A 101 -23.47 3.48 2.30
C TYR A 101 -22.37 2.84 3.14
N LEU A 102 -21.40 2.25 2.45
CA LEU A 102 -20.13 1.85 3.03
C LEU A 102 -19.14 3.01 2.88
N LYS A 103 -18.64 3.53 4.00
CA LYS A 103 -17.48 4.44 4.04
C LYS A 103 -16.25 3.61 4.36
N LEU A 104 -15.32 3.51 3.42
CA LEU A 104 -14.16 2.64 3.51
C LEU A 104 -12.86 3.41 3.30
N CYS A 105 -12.02 3.43 4.33
CA CYS A 105 -10.70 4.05 4.29
C CYS A 105 -9.64 2.95 4.35
N TYR A 106 -8.78 2.87 3.34
CA TYR A 106 -7.72 1.87 3.26
C TYR A 106 -6.42 2.50 2.77
N GLU A 107 -5.32 1.80 2.98
CA GLU A 107 -4.02 2.13 2.41
C GLU A 107 -3.36 0.88 1.83
N CYS A 108 -2.43 1.08 0.91
CA CYS A 108 -1.57 0.03 0.39
C CYS A 108 -0.25 0.04 1.15
N ILE A 109 0.07 -1.07 1.84
CA ILE A 109 1.32 -1.24 2.58
C ILE A 109 2.21 -2.28 1.90
N PRO A 110 3.55 -2.20 2.01
CA PRO A 110 4.43 -3.23 1.50
C PRO A 110 4.09 -4.61 2.09
N ASP A 111 4.07 -5.64 1.23
CA ASP A 111 3.88 -7.03 1.64
C ASP A 111 5.13 -7.52 2.38
N GLU A 112 4.98 -7.87 3.67
CA GLU A 112 6.10 -8.33 4.51
C GLU A 112 6.86 -9.50 3.88
N VAL A 113 6.18 -10.39 3.16
CA VAL A 113 6.81 -11.57 2.53
C VAL A 113 7.71 -11.18 1.36
N HIS A 114 7.31 -10.17 0.58
CA HIS A 114 8.08 -9.70 -0.57
C HIS A 114 9.06 -8.57 -0.26
N THR A 115 8.97 -7.95 0.92
CA THR A 115 9.93 -6.92 1.34
C THR A 115 11.37 -7.46 1.34
N THR A 116 11.61 -8.71 1.72
CA THR A 116 12.93 -9.32 1.64
C THR A 116 13.42 -9.43 0.20
N ASP A 117 12.56 -9.85 -0.74
CA ASP A 117 12.93 -9.97 -2.15
C ASP A 117 13.23 -8.59 -2.76
N VAL A 118 12.42 -7.57 -2.44
CA VAL A 118 12.62 -6.20 -2.89
C VAL A 118 13.91 -5.60 -2.31
N LEU A 119 14.16 -5.78 -1.01
CA LEU A 119 15.41 -5.32 -0.38
C LEU A 119 16.64 -6.03 -0.96
N LEU A 120 16.53 -7.32 -1.25
CA LEU A 120 17.59 -8.08 -1.90
C LEU A 120 17.81 -7.63 -3.36
N ASP A 121 16.77 -7.33 -4.13
CA ASP A 121 16.90 -6.81 -5.49
C ASP A 121 17.48 -5.38 -5.52
N GLN A 122 17.05 -4.50 -4.60
CA GLN A 122 17.68 -3.19 -4.42
C GLN A 122 19.16 -3.32 -4.05
N GLY A 123 19.53 -4.30 -3.22
CA GLY A 123 20.92 -4.63 -2.92
C GLY A 123 21.71 -5.11 -4.15
N LYS A 124 21.10 -5.91 -5.02
CA LYS A 124 21.70 -6.34 -6.30
C LYS A 124 21.85 -5.18 -7.29
N ARG A 125 20.86 -4.29 -7.39
CA ARG A 125 20.95 -3.05 -8.21
C ARG A 125 22.01 -2.10 -7.67
N ARG A 126 22.11 -1.90 -6.36
CA ARG A 126 23.19 -1.12 -5.73
C ARG A 126 24.57 -1.73 -5.96
N LYS A 127 24.68 -3.06 -6.04
CA LYS A 127 25.93 -3.77 -6.36
C LYS A 127 26.27 -3.76 -7.87
N ARG A 128 25.29 -3.59 -8.76
CA ARG A 128 25.52 -3.25 -10.17
C ARG A 128 25.88 -1.78 -10.26
N GLY A 129 27.15 -1.45 -10.03
CA GLY A 129 27.68 -0.10 -10.23
C GLY A 129 27.35 0.47 -11.61
N THR A 130 27.41 1.79 -11.77
CA THR A 130 27.16 2.41 -13.08
C THR A 130 28.21 1.97 -14.10
N ARG A 131 27.89 2.04 -15.41
CA ARG A 131 28.86 1.76 -16.48
C ARG A 131 30.16 2.58 -16.32
N LEU A 132 30.07 3.78 -15.77
CA LEU A 132 31.22 4.64 -15.46
C LEU A 132 32.06 4.07 -14.30
N GLU A 133 31.42 3.66 -13.21
CA GLU A 133 32.07 2.98 -12.07
C GLU A 133 32.83 1.73 -12.51
N ASP A 134 32.21 0.90 -13.35
CA ASP A 134 32.85 -0.31 -13.91
C ASP A 134 34.06 0.02 -14.80
N VAL A 135 33.99 1.08 -15.61
CA VAL A 135 35.10 1.53 -16.45
C VAL A 135 36.24 2.08 -15.58
N LEU A 136 35.94 2.86 -14.53
CA LEU A 136 36.93 3.39 -13.60
C LEU A 136 37.64 2.29 -12.80
N ARG A 137 36.90 1.25 -12.40
CA ARG A 137 37.46 0.04 -11.77
C ARG A 137 38.44 -0.68 -12.69
N LYS A 138 38.02 -0.96 -13.94
CA LYS A 138 38.88 -1.60 -14.95
C LYS A 138 40.12 -0.78 -15.27
N ARG A 139 40.02 0.55 -15.34
CA ARG A 139 41.18 1.44 -15.53
C ARG A 139 42.16 1.36 -14.35
N ARG A 140 41.66 1.37 -13.11
CA ARG A 140 42.50 1.25 -11.90
C ARG A 140 43.25 -0.09 -11.86
N GLU A 141 42.56 -1.19 -12.14
CA GLU A 141 43.19 -2.52 -12.22
C GLU A 141 44.26 -2.56 -13.31
N LYS A 142 43.95 -2.04 -14.51
CA LYS A 142 44.92 -1.99 -15.61
C LYS A 142 46.13 -1.11 -15.29
N SER A 143 45.95 0.02 -14.61
CA SER A 143 47.06 0.86 -14.17
C SER A 143 47.91 0.17 -13.09
N ARG A 144 47.29 -0.55 -12.16
CA ARG A 144 48.00 -1.34 -11.13
C ARG A 144 48.80 -2.46 -11.76
N ASP A 145 48.22 -3.23 -12.67
CA ASP A 145 48.90 -4.34 -13.34
C ASP A 145 50.06 -3.83 -14.20
N LYS A 146 49.88 -2.67 -14.85
CA LYS A 146 50.96 -1.99 -15.57
C LYS A 146 52.09 -1.58 -14.62
N LEU A 147 51.75 -0.94 -13.50
CA LEU A 147 52.72 -0.54 -12.47
C LEU A 147 53.50 -1.75 -11.94
N LEU A 148 52.79 -2.85 -11.60
CA LEU A 148 53.41 -4.10 -11.18
C LEU A 148 54.33 -4.66 -12.28
N SER A 149 53.88 -4.69 -13.53
CA SER A 149 54.71 -5.16 -14.64
C SER A 149 55.98 -4.32 -14.86
N ASP A 150 55.91 -3.01 -14.62
CA ASP A 150 57.03 -2.09 -14.80
C ASP A 150 58.01 -2.17 -13.61
N LEU A 151 57.51 -2.44 -12.39
CA LEU A 151 58.32 -2.77 -11.21
C LEU A 151 59.09 -4.09 -11.40
N TRP A 152 58.48 -5.09 -12.02
CA TRP A 152 59.12 -6.38 -12.32
C TRP A 152 60.10 -6.32 -13.52
N LYS A 153 60.15 -5.21 -14.26
CA LYS A 153 61.11 -4.99 -15.36
C LYS A 153 62.38 -4.25 -14.93
N HIS A 154 62.44 -3.76 -13.69
CA HIS A 154 63.64 -3.07 -13.20
C HIS A 154 64.73 -4.10 -12.82
N PRO A 155 65.95 -3.98 -13.39
CA PRO A 155 67.03 -4.92 -13.13
C PRO A 155 67.75 -4.54 -11.83
N TYR A 156 67.21 -4.94 -10.69
CA TYR A 156 67.98 -5.05 -9.45
C TYR A 156 67.50 -6.28 -8.67
N HIS A 157 67.80 -7.47 -9.23
CA HIS A 157 68.14 -8.58 -8.36
C HIS A 157 69.50 -8.24 -7.75
N GLY A 158 69.47 -7.93 -6.46
CA GLY A 158 70.61 -7.42 -5.70
C GLY A 158 71.87 -8.25 -5.88
N THR A 159 72.95 -7.55 -6.20
CA THR A 159 74.32 -7.95 -5.88
C THR A 159 74.43 -8.11 -4.36
N VAL A 160 74.46 -9.35 -3.89
CA VAL A 160 74.96 -9.69 -2.56
C VAL A 160 76.48 -9.89 -2.72
N VAL A 161 77.24 -8.99 -2.09
CA VAL A 161 78.70 -9.10 -1.90
C VAL A 161 79.00 -10.21 -0.92
#